data_AF-A0A6L8U280-F1
#
_entry.id   AF-A0A6L8U280-F1
#
_cell.length_a   1.000
_cell.length_b   1.000
_cell.length_c   1.000
_cell.angle_alpha   90.00
_cell.angle_beta   90.00
_cell.angle_gamma   90.00
#
_symmetry.space_group_name_H-M   'P 1'
#
loop_
_entity.id
_entity.type
_entity.pdbx_description
1 polymer ?
#
loop_
_entity_poly.entity_id
_entity_poly.type
_entity_poly.pdbx_seq_one_letter_code
_entity_poly.pdbx_strand_id
1 'polypeptide(L)'
;MRRLLVVLLLASAFLGLQAQDHTVTLSVSPADAGTTSGGGTFATGTEVTVSASPAAGYQFVNWTESGVQVSATASYTFTIEADRALVANFSLLQYSITVSSSPEEGGSVTGGGTYDHGEQVTITASPSAGYSFVNWTEDGSVISTNATYTFTVNSNRSFQANY
;
A
#
# COMPACT_ATOMS: atom_id res chain seq x y z
N MET A 1 3.71 31.64 -76.02
CA MET A 1 3.63 32.05 -74.60
C MET A 1 2.49 31.29 -73.93
N ARG A 2 2.73 30.80 -72.71
CA ARG A 2 1.81 30.21 -71.72
C ARG A 2 1.04 28.92 -72.07
N ARG A 3 1.63 27.81 -71.61
CA ARG A 3 0.94 26.59 -71.17
C ARG A 3 -0.08 26.94 -70.06
N LEU A 4 -1.29 26.40 -70.13
CA LEU A 4 -2.19 26.30 -68.99
C LEU A 4 -2.34 24.81 -68.65
N LEU A 5 -1.65 24.39 -67.60
CA LEU A 5 -1.75 23.06 -67.02
C LEU A 5 -2.95 23.09 -66.07
N VAL A 6 -4.04 22.39 -66.41
CA VAL A 6 -5.16 22.19 -65.48
C VAL A 6 -4.73 21.10 -64.50
N VAL A 7 -4.31 21.51 -63.31
CA VAL A 7 -4.07 20.60 -62.19
C VAL A 7 -5.43 20.30 -61.57
N LEU A 8 -5.94 19.09 -61.80
CA LEU A 8 -7.11 18.58 -61.11
C LEU A 8 -6.69 18.21 -59.68
N LEU A 9 -6.99 19.07 -58.71
CA LEU A 9 -6.86 18.75 -57.29
C LEU A 9 -7.95 17.73 -56.93
N LEU A 10 -7.57 16.45 -56.84
CA LEU A 10 -8.36 15.46 -56.11
C LEU A 10 -8.31 15.86 -54.63
N ALA A 11 -9.42 16.41 -54.13
CA ALA A 11 -9.64 16.54 -52.70
C ALA A 11 -9.73 15.12 -52.11
N SER A 12 -8.67 14.68 -51.44
CA SER A 12 -8.71 13.50 -50.59
C SER A 12 -9.76 13.75 -49.50
N ALA A 13 -10.87 13.03 -49.58
CA ALA A 13 -11.80 12.92 -48.46
C ALA A 13 -11.06 12.18 -47.33
N PHE A 14 -10.47 12.95 -46.42
CA PHE A 14 -10.09 12.43 -45.11
C PHE A 14 -11.41 12.14 -44.39
N LEU A 15 -11.85 10.88 -44.45
CA LEU A 15 -12.90 10.38 -43.56
C LEU A 15 -12.40 10.69 -42.15
N GLY A 16 -12.99 11.71 -41.53
CA GLY A 16 -12.68 12.10 -40.16
C GLY A 16 -12.97 10.92 -39.26
N LEU A 17 -11.94 10.16 -38.93
CA LEU A 17 -11.95 9.29 -37.77
C LEU A 17 -12.09 10.25 -36.60
N GLN A 18 -13.32 10.52 -36.14
CA GLN A 18 -13.49 11.22 -34.90
C GLN A 18 -12.81 10.35 -33.85
N ALA A 19 -11.71 10.86 -33.29
CA ALA A 19 -11.15 10.29 -32.08
C ALA A 19 -12.27 10.30 -31.04
N GLN A 20 -12.79 9.11 -30.72
CA GLN A 20 -13.70 8.96 -29.60
C GLN A 20 -12.86 9.09 -28.33
N ASP A 21 -13.28 9.98 -27.44
CA ASP A 21 -12.62 10.13 -26.15
C ASP A 21 -13.26 9.20 -25.11
N HIS A 22 -12.42 8.67 -24.23
CA HIS A 22 -12.78 7.80 -23.12
C HIS A 22 -12.19 8.31 -21.82
N THR A 23 -12.87 8.04 -20.71
CA THR A 23 -12.46 8.50 -19.39
C THR A 23 -11.92 7.36 -18.53
N VAL A 24 -10.79 7.60 -17.86
CA VAL A 24 -10.27 6.77 -16.78
C VAL A 24 -10.53 7.47 -15.46
N THR A 25 -11.45 6.91 -14.68
CA THR A 25 -11.70 7.36 -13.30
C THR A 25 -10.95 6.46 -12.32
N LEU A 26 -10.33 7.09 -11.31
CA LEU A 26 -9.53 6.41 -10.30
C LEU A 26 -10.15 6.62 -8.93
N SER A 27 -10.10 5.58 -8.10
CA SER A 27 -10.48 5.64 -6.69
C SER A 27 -9.54 4.79 -5.85
N VAL A 28 -9.54 5.04 -4.54
CA VAL A 28 -8.68 4.39 -3.55
C VAL A 28 -9.55 3.65 -2.55
N SER A 29 -9.17 2.41 -2.22
CA SER A 29 -9.87 1.58 -1.25
C SER A 29 -8.87 0.86 -0.33
N PRO A 30 -9.00 0.96 1.01
CA PRO A 30 -9.87 1.87 1.75
C PRO A 30 -9.60 3.34 1.44
N ALA A 31 -10.53 4.24 1.78
CA ALA A 31 -10.27 5.67 1.71
C ALA A 31 -9.01 6.03 2.54
N ASP A 32 -8.24 7.01 2.07
CA ASP A 32 -7.00 7.50 2.70
C ASP A 32 -5.82 6.49 2.77
N ALA A 33 -5.99 5.25 2.30
CA ALA A 33 -4.94 4.23 2.29
C ALA A 33 -3.80 4.49 1.28
N GLY A 34 -3.97 5.51 0.44
CA GLY A 34 -2.98 5.91 -0.56
C GLY A 34 -3.52 6.98 -1.50
N THR A 35 -2.79 7.19 -2.59
CA THR A 35 -3.12 8.13 -3.66
C THR A 35 -3.02 7.47 -5.02
N THR A 36 -3.76 7.99 -6.01
CA THR A 36 -3.71 7.54 -7.40
C THR A 36 -3.47 8.71 -8.36
N SER A 37 -2.82 8.45 -9.49
CA SER A 37 -2.59 9.42 -10.57
C SER A 37 -2.68 8.76 -11.96
N GLY A 38 -2.74 9.57 -13.02
CA GLY A 38 -2.81 9.11 -14.41
C GLY A 38 -4.23 8.93 -14.98
N GLY A 39 -5.27 9.25 -14.20
CA GLY A 39 -6.65 9.32 -14.68
C GLY A 39 -6.90 10.57 -15.54
N GLY A 40 -8.00 10.58 -16.29
CA GLY A 40 -8.34 11.67 -17.20
C GLY A 40 -9.14 11.21 -18.40
N THR A 41 -9.24 12.09 -19.41
CA THR A 41 -9.91 11.81 -20.68
C THR A 41 -8.86 11.67 -21.79
N PHE A 42 -8.97 10.63 -22.59
CA PHE A 42 -7.99 10.25 -23.59
C PHE A 42 -8.68 9.76 -24.87
N ALA A 43 -8.08 10.01 -26.03
CA ALA A 43 -8.55 9.45 -27.29
C ALA A 43 -8.44 7.92 -27.29
N THR A 44 -9.38 7.23 -27.93
CA THR A 44 -9.34 5.78 -28.17
C THR A 44 -8.01 5.34 -28.79
N GLY A 45 -7.49 4.21 -28.36
CA GLY A 45 -6.18 3.69 -28.76
C GLY A 45 -4.98 4.34 -28.05
N THR A 46 -5.19 5.33 -27.17
CA THR A 46 -4.10 5.94 -26.39
C THR A 46 -3.58 4.95 -25.34
N GLU A 47 -2.26 4.87 -25.20
CA GLU A 47 -1.63 4.17 -24.08
C GLU A 47 -1.67 5.06 -22.82
N VAL A 48 -2.37 4.58 -21.79
CA VAL A 48 -2.54 5.28 -20.51
C VAL A 48 -1.80 4.50 -19.43
N THR A 49 -1.06 5.23 -18.58
CA THR A 49 -0.43 4.66 -17.39
C THR A 49 -1.03 5.30 -16.14
N VAL A 50 -1.55 4.46 -15.26
CA VAL A 50 -2.04 4.85 -13.93
C VAL A 50 -1.07 4.38 -12.87
N SER A 51 -0.93 5.17 -11.81
CA SER A 51 -0.02 4.88 -10.70
C SER A 51 -0.76 4.96 -9.37
N ALA A 52 -0.45 4.03 -8.47
CA ALA A 52 -0.89 4.02 -7.09
C ALA A 52 0.31 4.19 -6.15
N SER A 53 0.15 4.94 -5.06
CA SER A 53 1.17 5.14 -4.03
C SER A 53 0.54 4.94 -2.66
N PRO A 54 0.98 3.95 -1.85
CA PRO A 54 0.44 3.72 -0.52
C PRO A 54 0.72 4.87 0.43
N ALA A 55 -0.21 5.13 1.36
CA ALA A 55 0.05 5.96 2.52
C ALA A 55 0.94 5.20 3.54
N ALA A 56 1.47 5.91 4.53
CA ALA A 56 2.23 5.28 5.62
C ALA A 56 1.37 4.23 6.33
N GLY A 57 1.96 3.06 6.59
CA GLY A 57 1.26 1.93 7.20
C GLY A 57 0.43 1.08 6.24
N TYR A 58 0.35 1.41 4.94
CA TYR A 58 -0.35 0.61 3.94
C TYR A 58 0.60 0.03 2.89
N GLN A 59 0.14 -1.02 2.22
CA GLN A 59 0.75 -1.56 1.02
C GLN A 59 -0.27 -1.65 -0.12
N PHE A 60 0.20 -1.46 -1.35
CA PHE A 60 -0.63 -1.65 -2.54
C PHE A 60 -0.87 -3.15 -2.76
N VAL A 61 -2.12 -3.51 -3.07
CA VAL A 61 -2.53 -4.89 -3.31
C VAL A 61 -2.72 -5.11 -4.81
N ASN A 62 -3.65 -4.38 -5.43
CA ASN A 62 -3.97 -4.52 -6.85
C ASN A 62 -4.80 -3.34 -7.39
N TRP A 63 -4.89 -3.27 -8.71
CA TRP A 63 -5.93 -2.53 -9.40
C TRP A 63 -7.10 -3.46 -9.71
N THR A 64 -8.31 -2.99 -9.47
CA THR A 64 -9.55 -3.69 -9.86
C THR A 64 -10.45 -2.82 -10.71
N GLU A 65 -11.25 -3.46 -11.55
CA GLU A 65 -12.32 -2.86 -12.34
C GLU A 65 -13.58 -3.71 -12.15
N SER A 66 -14.69 -3.11 -11.71
CA SER A 66 -15.90 -3.85 -11.34
C SER A 66 -15.65 -5.01 -10.36
N GLY A 67 -14.68 -4.85 -9.44
CA GLY A 67 -14.30 -5.86 -8.46
C GLY A 67 -13.39 -6.98 -8.98
N VAL A 68 -13.04 -6.98 -10.27
CA VAL A 68 -12.13 -7.97 -10.87
C VAL A 68 -10.72 -7.38 -10.94
N GLN A 69 -9.72 -8.14 -10.52
CA GLN A 69 -8.32 -7.72 -10.61
C GLN A 69 -7.88 -7.58 -12.07
N VAL A 70 -7.37 -6.40 -12.42
CA VAL A 70 -6.82 -6.09 -13.75
C VAL A 70 -5.31 -5.91 -13.76
N SER A 71 -4.70 -5.62 -12.59
CA SER A 71 -3.25 -5.60 -12.43
C SER A 71 -2.84 -5.82 -10.98
N ALA A 72 -1.72 -6.50 -10.77
CA ALA A 72 -1.05 -6.63 -9.47
C ALA A 72 0.09 -5.60 -9.27
N THR A 73 0.36 -4.75 -10.28
CA THR A 73 1.43 -3.77 -10.23
C THR A 73 0.87 -2.36 -10.01
N ALA A 74 1.49 -1.61 -9.10
CA ALA A 74 1.04 -0.25 -8.76
C ALA A 74 1.10 0.71 -9.96
N SER A 75 2.10 0.55 -10.82
CA SER A 75 2.12 1.16 -12.16
C SER A 75 1.46 0.21 -13.14
N TYR A 76 0.36 0.63 -13.75
CA TYR A 76 -0.42 -0.17 -14.69
C TYR A 76 -0.64 0.60 -15.99
N THR A 77 -0.15 0.04 -17.09
CA THR A 77 -0.24 0.60 -18.43
C THR A 77 -1.19 -0.24 -19.29
N PHE A 78 -2.08 0.43 -20.04
CA PHE A 78 -3.04 -0.22 -20.93
C PHE A 78 -3.45 0.71 -22.07
N THR A 79 -3.96 0.15 -23.16
CA THR A 79 -4.61 0.91 -24.24
C THR A 79 -6.08 1.15 -23.91
N ILE A 80 -6.53 2.40 -24.02
CA ILE A 80 -7.92 2.77 -23.74
C ILE A 80 -8.82 2.61 -24.96
N GLU A 81 -9.86 1.79 -24.84
CA GLU A 81 -10.85 1.51 -25.90
C GLU A 81 -12.29 1.71 -25.42
N ALA A 82 -12.46 2.05 -24.14
CA ALA A 82 -13.72 2.31 -23.47
C ALA A 82 -13.46 3.11 -22.18
N ASP A 83 -14.51 3.67 -21.59
CA ASP A 83 -14.43 4.26 -20.25
C ASP A 83 -14.04 3.19 -19.22
N ARG A 84 -13.17 3.56 -18.28
CA ARG A 84 -12.66 2.67 -17.24
C ARG A 84 -12.81 3.28 -15.86
N ALA A 85 -13.17 2.44 -14.91
CA ALA A 85 -13.28 2.81 -13.50
C ALA A 85 -12.40 1.88 -12.68
N LEU A 86 -11.21 2.38 -12.33
CA LEU A 86 -10.20 1.61 -11.63
C LEU A 86 -10.17 1.96 -10.14
N VAL A 87 -10.09 0.92 -9.31
CA VAL A 87 -9.91 1.04 -7.87
C VAL A 87 -8.51 0.54 -7.53
N ALA A 88 -7.68 1.39 -6.94
CA ALA A 88 -6.44 0.98 -6.29
C ALA A 88 -6.77 0.43 -4.90
N ASN A 89 -6.56 -0.85 -4.69
CA ASN A 89 -6.78 -1.50 -3.41
C ASN A 89 -5.48 -1.55 -2.61
N PHE A 90 -5.60 -1.27 -1.32
CA PHE A 90 -4.51 -1.29 -0.36
C PHE A 90 -4.90 -2.16 0.85
N SER A 91 -3.91 -2.62 1.59
CA SER A 91 -4.10 -3.28 2.88
C SER A 91 -3.22 -2.63 3.93
N LEU A 92 -3.73 -2.52 5.16
CA LEU A 92 -2.93 -2.07 6.30
C LEU A 92 -1.82 -3.10 6.56
N LEU A 93 -0.62 -2.63 6.87
CA LEU A 93 0.52 -3.46 7.24
C LEU A 93 0.29 -4.04 8.64
N GLN A 94 0.79 -5.25 8.84
CA GLN A 94 0.78 -5.93 10.13
C GLN A 94 2.19 -6.33 10.52
N TYR A 95 2.45 -6.32 11.83
CA TYR A 95 3.75 -6.67 12.39
C TYR A 95 3.62 -7.65 13.53
N SER A 96 4.64 -8.49 13.67
CA SER A 96 4.76 -9.48 14.73
C SER A 96 5.57 -8.91 15.90
N ILE A 97 5.01 -9.06 17.09
CA ILE A 97 5.62 -8.74 18.37
C ILE A 97 5.88 -10.04 19.12
N THR A 98 7.15 -10.32 19.39
CA THR A 98 7.57 -11.48 20.18
C THR A 98 8.01 -11.05 21.57
N VAL A 99 7.64 -11.84 22.58
CA VAL A 99 8.02 -11.63 23.98
C VAL A 99 8.59 -12.92 24.55
N SER A 100 9.61 -12.81 25.39
CA SER A 100 10.27 -13.94 26.06
C SER A 100 10.71 -13.58 27.47
N SER A 101 10.94 -14.59 28.31
CA SER A 101 11.50 -14.44 29.67
C SER A 101 12.94 -14.93 29.71
N SER A 102 13.80 -14.28 30.50
CA SER A 102 15.15 -14.73 30.81
C SER A 102 15.48 -14.51 32.30
N PRO A 103 15.78 -15.57 33.07
CA PRO A 103 15.59 -16.97 32.72
C PRO A 103 14.10 -17.31 32.46
N GLU A 104 13.81 -18.42 31.80
CA GLU A 104 12.42 -18.79 31.41
C GLU A 104 11.54 -18.98 32.66
N GLU A 105 12.08 -19.61 33.70
CA GLU A 105 11.44 -19.81 35.00
C GLU A 105 11.27 -18.50 35.81
N GLY A 106 11.93 -17.42 35.40
CA GLY A 106 11.95 -16.14 36.11
C GLY A 106 10.59 -15.45 36.14
N GLY A 107 9.73 -15.73 35.16
CA GLY A 107 8.37 -15.21 35.12
C GLY A 107 7.66 -15.48 33.80
N SER A 108 6.41 -15.05 33.71
CA SER A 108 5.60 -15.14 32.49
C SER A 108 5.48 -13.77 31.82
N VAL A 109 5.37 -13.76 30.49
CA VAL A 109 5.19 -12.55 29.68
C VAL A 109 3.91 -12.60 28.85
N THR A 110 3.28 -11.45 28.64
CA THR A 110 2.10 -11.28 27.77
C THR A 110 2.26 -10.07 26.85
N GLY A 111 1.41 -9.98 25.82
CA GLY A 111 1.41 -8.85 24.87
C GLY A 111 2.18 -9.10 23.57
N GLY A 112 2.63 -10.33 23.33
CA GLY A 112 3.08 -10.77 22.01
C GLY A 112 1.90 -11.13 21.10
N GLY A 113 2.10 -11.04 19.79
CA GLY A 113 1.07 -11.29 18.78
C GLY A 113 1.34 -10.57 17.46
N THR A 114 0.36 -10.63 16.56
CA THR A 114 0.35 -9.84 15.33
C THR A 114 -0.59 -8.66 15.51
N TYR A 115 -0.13 -7.46 15.16
CA TYR A 115 -0.84 -6.21 15.37
C TYR A 115 -0.82 -5.34 14.12
N ASP A 116 -1.82 -4.48 13.97
CA ASP A 116 -1.93 -3.55 12.86
C ASP A 116 -0.91 -2.39 13.01
N HIS A 117 -0.42 -1.85 11.89
CA HIS A 117 0.48 -0.70 11.91
C HIS A 117 -0.16 0.49 12.64
N GLY A 118 0.59 1.08 13.56
CA GLY A 118 0.17 2.23 14.36
C GLY A 118 -0.63 1.86 15.61
N GLU A 119 -0.94 0.59 15.83
CA GLU A 119 -1.62 0.13 17.04
C GLU A 119 -0.73 0.35 18.27
N GLN A 120 -1.36 0.66 19.41
CA GLN A 120 -0.68 0.78 20.69
C GLN A 120 -0.78 -0.55 21.44
N VAL A 121 0.36 -1.17 21.72
CA VAL A 121 0.45 -2.48 22.38
C VAL A 121 1.18 -2.34 23.71
N THR A 122 0.75 -3.09 24.71
CA THR A 122 1.40 -3.19 26.02
C THR A 122 1.89 -4.61 26.28
N ILE A 123 3.19 -4.74 26.52
CA ILE A 123 3.80 -5.98 27.01
C ILE A 123 3.89 -5.94 28.53
N THR A 124 3.70 -7.09 29.18
CA THR A 124 3.71 -7.20 30.66
C THR A 124 4.54 -8.40 31.10
N ALA A 125 5.40 -8.17 32.08
CA ALA A 125 6.18 -9.19 32.76
C ALA A 125 5.60 -9.46 34.15
N SER A 126 5.40 -10.73 34.51
CA SER A 126 4.92 -11.16 35.82
C SER A 126 5.95 -12.11 36.44
N PRO A 127 6.74 -11.66 37.44
CA PRO A 127 7.75 -12.48 38.07
C PRO A 127 7.16 -13.72 38.77
N SER A 128 7.86 -14.84 38.64
CA SER A 128 7.63 -16.03 39.45
C SER A 128 8.06 -15.80 40.90
N ALA A 129 7.59 -16.65 41.83
CA ALA A 129 8.03 -16.60 43.22
C ALA A 129 9.56 -16.74 43.33
N GLY A 130 10.20 -15.83 44.07
CA GLY A 130 11.66 -15.80 44.25
C GLY A 130 12.44 -15.01 43.20
N TYR A 131 11.77 -14.50 42.17
CA TYR A 131 12.36 -13.66 41.12
C TYR A 131 11.88 -12.21 41.21
N SER A 132 12.57 -11.29 40.55
CA SER A 132 12.16 -9.88 40.49
C SER A 132 12.45 -9.33 39.10
N PHE A 133 11.43 -8.79 38.45
CA PHE A 133 11.63 -8.16 37.15
C PHE A 133 12.67 -7.03 37.25
N VAL A 134 13.66 -7.06 36.35
CA VAL A 134 14.74 -6.09 36.27
C VAL A 134 14.47 -5.10 35.14
N ASN A 135 14.27 -5.59 33.91
CA ASN A 135 14.05 -4.75 32.74
C ASN A 135 13.54 -5.54 31.52
N TRP A 136 13.03 -4.80 30.54
CA TRP A 136 12.83 -5.27 29.17
C TRP A 136 14.05 -4.89 28.32
N THR A 137 14.51 -5.82 27.49
CA THR A 137 15.51 -5.58 26.44
C THR A 137 14.97 -5.84 25.04
N GLU A 138 15.51 -5.14 24.07
CA GLU A 138 15.38 -5.40 22.63
C GLU A 138 16.80 -5.30 22.03
N ASP A 139 17.21 -6.30 21.25
CA ASP A 139 18.57 -6.42 20.70
C ASP A 139 19.69 -6.20 21.74
N GLY A 140 19.46 -6.69 22.97
CA GLY A 140 20.39 -6.58 24.10
C GLY A 140 20.43 -5.20 24.79
N SER A 141 19.68 -4.21 24.29
CA SER A 141 19.60 -2.87 24.87
C SER A 141 18.38 -2.74 25.79
N VAL A 142 18.56 -2.14 26.97
CA VAL A 142 17.46 -1.88 27.90
C VAL A 142 16.53 -0.82 27.33
N ILE A 143 15.25 -1.16 27.20
CA ILE A 143 14.20 -0.27 26.68
C ILE A 143 13.24 0.23 27.75
N SER A 144 13.11 -0.50 28.87
CA SER A 144 12.23 -0.13 29.98
C SER A 144 12.65 -0.89 31.25
N THR A 145 12.58 -0.21 32.40
CA THR A 145 12.71 -0.83 33.73
C THR A 145 11.36 -1.04 34.41
N ASN A 146 10.25 -0.67 33.75
CA ASN A 146 8.90 -0.96 34.22
C ASN A 146 8.43 -2.31 33.68
N ALA A 147 7.80 -3.12 34.54
CA ALA A 147 7.27 -4.44 34.17
C ALA A 147 6.23 -4.38 33.04
N THR A 148 5.53 -3.27 32.92
CA THR A 148 4.67 -2.94 31.77
C THR A 148 5.37 -1.95 30.85
N TYR A 149 5.32 -2.20 29.55
CA TYR A 149 5.85 -1.29 28.54
C TYR A 149 4.87 -1.14 27.37
N THR A 150 4.49 0.10 27.07
CA THR A 150 3.54 0.46 26.01
C THR A 150 4.25 1.17 24.87
N PHE A 151 3.99 0.76 23.63
CA PHE A 151 4.63 1.32 22.45
C PHE A 151 3.69 1.27 21.24
N THR A 152 4.05 2.00 20.18
CA THR A 152 3.37 1.97 18.88
C THR A 152 4.02 0.95 17.96
N VAL A 153 3.22 0.10 17.32
CA VAL A 153 3.67 -0.95 16.41
C VAL A 153 3.94 -0.36 15.02
N ASN A 154 5.21 -0.17 14.67
CA ASN A 154 5.63 0.31 13.34
C ASN A 154 6.57 -0.65 12.60
N SER A 155 6.95 -1.76 13.26
CA SER A 155 7.84 -2.78 12.72
C SER A 155 7.68 -4.07 13.53
N ASN A 156 8.23 -5.17 13.03
CA ASN A 156 8.43 -6.36 13.84
C ASN A 156 9.38 -6.03 14.99
N ARG A 157 9.11 -6.56 16.19
CA ARG A 157 9.91 -6.30 17.40
C ARG A 157 9.99 -7.53 18.28
N SER A 158 11.09 -7.68 18.99
CA SER A 158 11.32 -8.80 19.90
C SER A 158 11.83 -8.31 21.24
N PHE A 159 11.07 -8.61 22.29
CA PHE A 159 11.35 -8.19 23.65
C PHE A 159 11.70 -9.37 24.55
N GLN A 160 12.66 -9.14 25.45
CA GLN A 160 13.02 -10.10 26.49
C GLN A 160 12.85 -9.44 27.87
N ALA A 161 12.07 -10.06 28.74
CA ALA A 161 11.95 -9.70 30.13
C ALA A 161 13.09 -10.37 30.92
N ASN A 162 13.89 -9.58 31.62
CA ASN A 162 14.97 -10.05 32.47
C ASN A 162 14.52 -10.02 33.93
N TYR A 163 14.74 -11.12 34.66
CA TYR A 163 14.32 -11.33 36.06
C TYR A 163 15.50 -11.67 36.98
#